data_AF-A0A656HHM5-F1
#
_entry.id   AF-A0A656HHM5-F1
#
_cell.length_a   1.000
_cell.length_b   1.000
_cell.length_c   1.000
_cell.angle_alpha   90.00
_cell.angle_beta   90.00
_cell.angle_gamma   90.00
#
_symmetry.space_group_name_H-M   'P 1'
#
loop_
_entity.id
_entity.type
_entity.pdbx_description
1 polymer ?
#
loop_
_entity_poly.entity_id
_entity_poly.type
_entity_poly.pdbx_seq_one_letter_code
_entity_poly.pdbx_strand_id
1 'polypeptide(L)'
;MTAPSALHTLAESLGVVGARRFLVAAQPLIHQARHDLLACLREQDWKAAAAIAHRLKATAHLYGSPTLQDYITAILAKDSSQLQQQVFQNGLEAEFQHVENAIAIWLNNK
;
A
#
# COMPACT_ATOMS: atom_id res chain seq x y z
N MET A 1 -25.71 -0.54 6.76
CA MET A 1 -24.93 -1.65 6.19
C MET A 1 -23.53 -1.11 5.95
N THR A 2 -22.55 -1.48 6.78
CA THR A 2 -21.14 -1.13 6.58
C THR A 2 -20.62 -1.95 5.41
N ALA A 3 -20.02 -1.30 4.41
CA ALA A 3 -19.40 -2.00 3.30
C ALA A 3 -18.36 -3.01 3.83
N PRO A 4 -18.28 -4.23 3.30
CA PRO A 4 -17.24 -5.18 3.69
C PRO A 4 -15.87 -4.56 3.43
N SER A 5 -14.93 -4.75 4.36
CA SER A 5 -13.55 -4.31 4.13
C SER A 5 -12.98 -5.03 2.90
N ALA A 6 -12.06 -4.40 2.16
CA ALA A 6 -11.52 -5.04 0.96
C ALA A 6 -10.88 -6.41 1.22
N LEU A 7 -10.30 -6.61 2.41
CA LEU A 7 -9.79 -7.91 2.86
C LEU A 7 -10.90 -8.95 3.04
N HIS A 8 -12.12 -8.53 3.41
CA HIS A 8 -13.29 -9.41 3.44
C HIS A 8 -13.74 -9.79 2.04
N THR A 9 -13.82 -8.84 1.12
CA THR A 9 -14.13 -9.10 -0.31
C THR A 9 -13.07 -10.01 -0.96
N LEU A 10 -11.80 -9.83 -0.61
CA LEU A 10 -10.72 -10.73 -1.03
C LEU A 10 -10.95 -12.17 -0.51
N ALA A 11 -11.37 -12.31 0.74
CA ALA A 11 -11.67 -13.60 1.36
C ALA A 11 -12.92 -14.25 0.77
N GLU A 12 -13.94 -13.48 0.41
CA GLU A 12 -15.12 -13.96 -0.32
C GLU A 12 -14.75 -14.46 -1.72
N SER A 13 -13.81 -13.78 -2.39
CA SER A 13 -13.42 -14.10 -3.77
C SER A 13 -12.48 -15.31 -3.88
N LEU A 14 -11.50 -15.42 -2.97
CA LEU A 14 -10.46 -16.47 -3.01
C LEU A 14 -10.70 -17.60 -2.01
N GLY A 15 -11.70 -17.46 -1.14
CA GLY A 15 -11.82 -18.24 0.09
C GLY A 15 -10.80 -17.81 1.15
N VAL A 16 -11.13 -18.03 2.43
CA VAL A 16 -10.30 -17.60 3.58
C VAL A 16 -8.87 -18.14 3.49
N VAL A 17 -8.69 -19.40 3.10
CA VAL A 17 -7.36 -20.02 2.96
C VAL A 17 -6.57 -19.40 1.80
N GLY A 18 -7.22 -19.12 0.67
CA GLY A 18 -6.61 -18.48 -0.48
C GLY A 18 -6.17 -17.04 -0.17
N ALA A 19 -7.07 -16.26 0.44
CA ALA A 19 -6.78 -14.90 0.89
C ALA A 19 -5.65 -14.87 1.94
N ARG A 20 -5.63 -15.80 2.89
CA ARG A 20 -4.52 -15.94 3.86
C ARG A 20 -3.18 -16.18 3.15
N ARG A 21 -3.11 -17.14 2.22
CA ARG A 21 -1.87 -17.42 1.47
C ARG A 21 -1.41 -16.20 0.68
N PHE A 22 -2.34 -15.52 0.00
CA PHE A 22 -2.05 -14.29 -0.73
C PHE A 22 -1.49 -13.21 0.20
N LEU A 23 -2.15 -12.95 1.33
CA LEU A 23 -1.74 -11.90 2.26
C LEU A 23 -0.41 -12.20 2.96
N VAL A 24 -0.12 -13.46 3.30
CA VAL A 24 1.20 -13.88 3.80
C VAL A 24 2.30 -13.63 2.77
N ALA A 25 2.03 -13.88 1.48
CA ALA A 25 2.98 -13.59 0.42
C ALA A 25 3.12 -12.09 0.11
N ALA A 26 2.02 -11.33 0.22
CA ALA A 26 1.98 -9.90 -0.09
C ALA A 26 2.58 -9.02 1.03
N GLN A 27 2.44 -9.40 2.30
CA GLN A 27 2.91 -8.62 3.45
C GLN A 27 4.39 -8.19 3.35
N PRO A 28 5.37 -9.08 3.07
CA PRO A 28 6.76 -8.65 2.92
C PRO A 28 6.98 -7.73 1.72
N LEU A 29 6.19 -7.88 0.66
CA LEU A 29 6.28 -7.02 -0.54
C LEU A 29 5.79 -5.60 -0.25
N ILE A 30 4.72 -5.46 0.53
CA ILE A 30 4.21 -4.15 0.97
C ILE A 30 5.23 -3.46 1.87
N HIS A 31 5.83 -4.23 2.80
CA HIS A 31 6.85 -3.72 3.70
C HIS A 31 8.09 -3.21 2.94
N GLN A 32 8.58 -4.02 2.00
CA GLN A 32 9.70 -3.64 1.14
C GLN A 32 9.34 -2.42 0.30
N ALA A 33 8.14 -2.38 -0.29
CA ALA A 33 7.73 -1.26 -1.11
C ALA A 33 7.60 0.04 -0.30
N ARG A 34 7.10 -0.01 0.95
CA ARG A 34 7.10 1.14 1.87
C ARG A 34 8.52 1.67 2.08
N HIS A 35 9.44 0.78 2.45
CA HIS A 35 10.84 1.14 2.71
C HIS A 35 11.51 1.76 1.49
N ASP A 36 11.44 1.09 0.34
CA ASP A 36 12.10 1.52 -0.90
C ASP A 36 11.51 2.81 -1.43
N LEU A 37 10.18 2.94 -1.39
CA LEU A 37 9.50 4.15 -1.89
C LEU A 37 9.88 5.37 -1.04
N LEU A 38 9.88 5.25 0.28
CA LEU A 38 10.32 6.34 1.17
C LEU A 38 11.80 6.68 0.99
N ALA A 39 12.66 5.67 0.78
CA ALA A 39 14.07 5.90 0.45
C ALA A 39 14.22 6.70 -0.86
N CYS A 40 13.55 6.27 -1.93
CA CYS A 40 13.56 7.00 -3.20
C CYS A 40 13.04 8.43 -3.07
N LEU A 41 11.98 8.67 -2.28
CA LEU A 41 11.46 10.03 -2.06
C LEU A 41 12.46 10.92 -1.30
N ARG A 42 13.18 10.38 -0.31
CA ARG A 42 14.23 11.12 0.43
C ARG A 42 15.44 11.43 -0.44
N GLU A 43 15.84 10.48 -1.29
CA GLU A 43 16.95 10.62 -2.25
C GLU A 43 16.57 11.41 -3.50
N GLN A 44 15.29 11.79 -3.64
CA GLN A 44 14.74 12.47 -4.80
C GLN A 44 14.85 11.65 -6.10
N ASP A 45 14.92 10.33 -6.00
CA ASP A 45 14.86 9.42 -7.15
C ASP A 45 13.39 9.19 -7.56
N TRP A 46 12.84 10.18 -8.25
CA TRP A 46 11.45 10.16 -8.73
C TRP A 46 11.18 9.03 -9.73
N LYS A 47 12.21 8.59 -10.45
CA LYS A 47 12.08 7.52 -11.44
C LYS A 47 11.91 6.17 -10.75
N ALA A 48 12.76 5.87 -9.77
CA ALA A 48 12.63 4.66 -8.97
C ALA A 48 11.34 4.67 -8.14
N ALA A 49 10.99 5.80 -7.53
CA ALA A 49 9.74 5.96 -6.79
C ALA A 49 8.52 5.65 -7.68
N ALA A 50 8.47 6.20 -8.90
CA ALA A 50 7.39 5.91 -9.86
C ALA A 50 7.35 4.43 -10.27
N ALA A 51 8.49 3.77 -10.43
CA ALA A 51 8.55 2.33 -10.76
C ALA A 51 8.03 1.44 -9.62
N ILE A 52 8.32 1.79 -8.36
CA ILE A 52 7.76 1.11 -7.19
C ILE A 52 6.26 1.37 -7.08
N ALA A 53 5.83 2.63 -7.17
CA ALA A 53 4.43 3.03 -7.13
C ALA A 53 3.59 2.36 -8.23
N HIS A 54 4.15 2.20 -9.44
CA HIS A 54 3.44 1.53 -10.52
C HIS A 54 3.17 0.05 -10.22
N ARG A 55 4.15 -0.67 -9.64
CA ARG A 55 3.98 -2.06 -9.20
C ARG A 55 2.91 -2.17 -8.11
N LEU A 56 2.92 -1.24 -7.15
CA LEU A 56 1.93 -1.19 -6.09
C LEU A 56 0.52 -0.88 -6.59
N LYS A 57 0.36 -0.01 -7.59
CA LYS A 57 -0.95 0.38 -8.14
C LYS A 57 -1.81 -0.82 -8.53
N ALA A 58 -1.20 -1.87 -9.08
CA ALA A 58 -1.90 -3.09 -9.48
C ALA A 58 -2.51 -3.85 -8.28
N THR A 59 -1.96 -3.69 -7.08
CA THR A 59 -2.39 -4.42 -5.88
C THR A 59 -3.03 -3.53 -4.82
N ALA A 60 -2.91 -2.20 -4.91
CA ALA A 60 -3.38 -1.24 -3.92
C ALA A 60 -4.89 -1.35 -3.64
N HIS A 61 -5.70 -1.66 -4.66
CA HIS A 61 -7.14 -1.86 -4.50
C HIS A 61 -7.50 -3.08 -3.64
N LEU A 62 -6.64 -4.09 -3.57
CA LEU A 62 -6.84 -5.30 -2.77
C LEU A 62 -6.74 -5.03 -1.26
N TYR A 63 -6.06 -3.94 -0.88
CA TYR A 63 -5.84 -3.57 0.51
C TYR A 63 -6.92 -2.64 1.06
N GLY A 64 -7.81 -2.13 0.20
CA GLY A 64 -8.95 -1.32 0.64
C GLY A 64 -8.60 0.05 1.19
N SER A 65 -7.46 0.61 0.79
CA SER A 65 -7.07 1.98 1.11
C SER A 65 -7.17 2.85 -0.14
N PRO A 66 -8.24 3.68 -0.27
CA PRO A 66 -8.29 4.73 -1.28
C PRO A 66 -7.17 5.75 -1.11
N THR A 67 -6.84 6.08 0.14
CA THR A 67 -5.77 7.04 0.48
C THR A 67 -4.42 6.58 -0.04
N LEU A 68 -4.09 5.28 0.05
CA LEU A 68 -2.85 4.74 -0.52
C LEU A 68 -2.85 4.84 -2.05
N GLN A 69 -4.00 4.65 -2.70
CA GLN A 69 -4.12 4.83 -4.15
C GLN A 69 -3.91 6.30 -4.57
N ASP A 70 -4.40 7.24 -3.78
CA ASP A 70 -4.19 8.68 -4.02
C ASP A 70 -2.71 9.04 -3.91
N TYR A 71 -2.02 8.56 -2.87
CA TYR A 71 -0.58 8.74 -2.73
C TYR A 71 0.22 8.13 -3.88
N ILE A 72 -0.11 6.89 -4.28
CA ILE A 72 0.51 6.21 -5.43
C ILE A 72 0.29 7.03 -6.70
N THR A 73 -0.92 7.57 -6.90
CA THR A 73 -1.25 8.39 -8.07
C THR A 73 -0.46 9.69 -8.07
N ALA A 74 -0.32 10.35 -6.91
CA ALA A 74 0.50 11.55 -6.77
C ALA A 74 1.99 11.30 -7.10
N ILE A 75 2.55 10.16 -6.66
CA ILE A 75 3.92 9.76 -7.00
C ILE A 75 4.07 9.55 -8.51
N LEU A 76 3.08 8.91 -9.15
CA LEU A 76 3.09 8.67 -10.59
C LEU A 76 2.93 9.95 -11.41
N ALA A 77 2.29 10.99 -10.86
CA ALA A 77 2.21 12.32 -11.45
C ALA A 77 3.55 13.08 -11.41
N LYS A 78 4.51 12.63 -10.58
CA LYS A 78 5.88 13.17 -10.48
C LYS A 78 5.96 14.66 -10.13
N ASP A 79 4.99 15.18 -9.39
CA ASP A 79 5.07 16.55 -8.87
C ASP A 79 6.05 16.62 -7.69
N SER A 80 7.32 16.93 -7.99
CA SER A 80 8.38 17.00 -7.00
C SER A 80 8.09 17.98 -5.85
N SER A 81 7.31 19.04 -6.10
CA SER A 81 6.99 20.04 -5.07
C SER A 81 6.10 19.48 -3.98
N GLN A 82 5.20 18.54 -4.33
CA GLN A 82 4.35 17.83 -3.40
C GLN A 82 5.12 16.67 -2.72
N LEU A 83 5.88 15.90 -3.51
CA LEU A 83 6.58 14.69 -3.04
C LEU A 83 7.69 14.98 -2.03
N GLN A 84 8.28 16.18 -2.07
CA GLN A 84 9.29 16.63 -1.11
C GLN A 84 8.68 17.11 0.22
N GLN A 85 7.37 17.34 0.30
CA GLN A 85 6.76 17.81 1.53
C GLN A 85 6.81 16.72 2.59
N GLN A 86 7.33 17.07 3.77
CA GLN A 86 7.40 16.12 4.89
C GLN A 86 6.02 15.61 5.32
N VAL A 87 4.98 16.45 5.17
CA VAL A 87 3.58 16.06 5.40
C VAL A 87 3.15 14.94 4.43
N PHE A 88 3.57 15.01 3.16
CA PHE A 88 3.28 13.96 2.19
C PHE A 88 3.97 12.65 2.56
N GLN A 89 5.27 12.69 2.86
CA GLN A 89 6.05 11.50 3.19
C GLN A 89 5.57 10.83 4.48
N ASN A 90 5.27 11.62 5.52
CA ASN A 90 4.74 11.10 6.78
C ASN A 90 3.34 10.49 6.61
N GLY A 91 2.48 11.13 5.81
CA GLY A 91 1.14 10.61 5.53
C GLY A 91 1.17 9.31 4.73
N LEU A 92 2.05 9.23 3.73
CA LEU A 92 2.32 8.01 2.97
C LEU A 92 2.82 6.87 3.88
N GLU A 93 3.78 7.14 4.76
CA GLU A 93 4.29 6.16 5.71
C GLU A 93 3.20 5.65 6.65
N ALA A 94 2.41 6.56 7.22
CA ALA A 94 1.30 6.23 8.10
C ALA A 94 0.26 5.35 7.40
N GLU A 95 -0.04 5.63 6.13
CA GLU A 95 -1.01 4.87 5.36
C GLU A 95 -0.51 3.45 5.04
N PHE A 96 0.77 3.29 4.68
CA PHE A 96 1.34 1.94 4.56
C PHE A 96 1.25 1.18 5.87
N GLN A 97 1.59 1.83 6.99
CA GLN A 97 1.56 1.18 8.29
C GLN A 97 0.12 0.79 8.70
N HIS A 98 -0.88 1.60 8.33
CA HIS A 98 -2.29 1.26 8.48
C HIS A 98 -2.65 -0.02 7.70
N VAL A 99 -2.26 -0.10 6.43
CA VAL A 99 -2.49 -1.28 5.57
C VAL A 99 -1.78 -2.52 6.13
N GLU A 100 -0.50 -2.41 6.50
CA GLU A 100 0.26 -3.51 7.09
C GLU A 100 -0.38 -4.03 8.38
N ASN A 101 -0.83 -3.12 9.25
CA ASN A 101 -1.54 -3.47 10.48
C ASN A 101 -2.88 -4.15 10.19
N ALA A 102 -3.65 -3.66 9.22
CA ALA A 102 -4.91 -4.28 8.83
C ALA A 102 -4.71 -5.71 8.34
N ILE A 103 -3.67 -5.95 7.53
CA ILE A 103 -3.29 -7.28 7.07
C ILE A 103 -2.87 -8.17 8.24
N ALA A 104 -2.01 -7.67 9.14
CA ALA A 104 -1.55 -8.43 10.31
C ALA A 104 -2.72 -8.83 11.24
N ILE A 105 -3.62 -7.90 11.53
CA ILE A 105 -4.82 -8.16 12.33
C ILE A 105 -5.70 -9.22 11.65
N TRP A 106 -5.93 -9.10 10.35
CA TRP A 106 -6.72 -10.07 9.60
C TRP A 106 -6.09 -11.48 9.63
N LEU A 107 -4.77 -11.57 9.47
CA LEU A 107 -4.02 -12.82 9.52
C LEU A 107 -4.02 -13.46 10.94
N ASN A 108 -4.13 -12.67 12.00
CA ASN A 108 -4.14 -13.17 13.38
C ASN A 108 -5.55 -13.54 13.89
N ASN A 109 -6.62 -12.97 13.33
CA ASN A 109 -8.00 -13.13 13.80
C ASN A 109 -8.79 -14.29 13.12
N LYS A 110 -8.13 -15.19 12.38
CA LYS A 110 -8.74 -16.29 11.62
C LYS A 110 -7.91 -17.56 11.71
#